data_AF-A0A9D7PWT2-F1
#
_entry.id   AF-A0A9D7PWT2-F1
#
_cell.length_a   1.000
_cell.length_b   1.000
_cell.length_c   1.000
_cell.angle_alpha   90.00
_cell.angle_beta   90.00
_cell.angle_gamma   90.00
#
_symmetry.space_group_name_H-M   'P 1'
#
loop_
_entity.id
_entity.type
_entity.pdbx_description
1 polymer ?
#
loop_
_entity_poly.entity_id
_entity_poly.type
_entity_poly.pdbx_seq_one_letter_code
_entity_poly.pdbx_strand_id
1 'polypeptide(L)'
;MNQPNGELRVFFIKWLQMLAIMVFVPCAYAQIVPSDPKPTTSFSMLGYLQELKVDHPDQPLSSGSMVINGVRVILPANLLIKMPGQYLTVNDLFRGPHPDLNLNIPENPSSGLALSDKNKPAIPFEVQVIGNMVDGKYIAGWVSISQQDLNIGAGFICDIDYSKGELLIGDKAGCGKAEAARVRINDPAGRYGKKNSDKVGGAAFDERFSADPGNAPIVSETGFPMCIPRRTTGK
;
A
#
# COMPACT_ATOMS: atom_id res chain seq x y z
N MET A 1 15.29 82.73 -7.56
CA MET A 1 13.99 83.17 -8.10
C MET A 1 13.32 81.93 -8.69
N ASN A 2 12.69 81.11 -7.85
CA ASN A 2 11.28 81.16 -7.40
C ASN A 2 10.48 80.04 -8.09
N GLN A 3 10.17 78.97 -7.35
CA GLN A 3 8.89 78.25 -7.45
C GLN A 3 7.72 79.26 -7.29
N PRO A 4 6.48 79.01 -7.78
CA PRO A 4 5.74 77.76 -7.56
C PRO A 4 4.75 77.35 -8.68
N ASN A 5 4.00 76.27 -8.44
CA ASN A 5 2.61 75.97 -8.89
C ASN A 5 2.37 74.48 -9.23
N GLY A 6 2.94 73.57 -8.43
CA GLY A 6 2.68 72.12 -8.45
C GLY A 6 1.40 71.68 -7.72
N GLU A 7 0.49 72.59 -7.39
CA GLU A 7 -0.65 72.28 -6.48
C GLU A 7 -1.99 72.05 -7.20
N LEU A 8 -2.14 72.44 -8.47
CA LEU A 8 -3.44 72.39 -9.16
C LEU A 8 -3.74 71.08 -9.92
N ARG A 9 -2.78 70.16 -10.05
CA ARG A 9 -2.97 68.85 -10.71
C ARG A 9 -3.23 67.69 -9.75
N VAL A 10 -3.02 67.88 -8.45
CA VAL A 10 -3.19 66.82 -7.43
C VAL A 10 -4.63 66.74 -6.92
N PHE A 11 -5.41 67.83 -7.04
CA PHE A 11 -6.80 67.87 -6.54
C PHE A 11 -7.80 67.10 -7.42
N PHE A 12 -7.57 66.95 -8.72
CA PHE A 12 -8.53 66.29 -9.62
C PHE A 12 -8.42 64.76 -9.66
N ILE A 13 -7.28 64.19 -9.24
CA ILE A 13 -7.06 62.73 -9.26
C ILE A 13 -7.46 62.08 -7.92
N LYS A 14 -7.51 62.84 -6.82
CA LYS A 14 -7.94 62.34 -5.51
C LYS A 14 -9.47 62.21 -5.35
N TRP A 15 -10.27 62.85 -6.20
CA TRP A 15 -11.74 62.76 -6.14
C TRP A 15 -12.33 61.58 -6.92
N LEU A 16 -11.57 60.96 -7.84
CA LEU A 16 -12.03 59.77 -8.58
C LEU A 16 -11.70 58.44 -7.88
N GLN A 17 -10.88 58.46 -6.83
CA GLN A 17 -10.64 57.30 -5.96
C GLN A 17 -11.59 57.24 -4.75
N MET A 18 -12.44 58.25 -4.56
CA MET A 18 -13.43 58.31 -3.46
C MET A 18 -14.83 57.81 -3.84
N LEU A 19 -14.99 57.07 -4.95
CA LEU A 19 -16.28 56.54 -5.40
C LEU A 19 -16.31 55.02 -5.64
N ALA A 20 -15.40 54.27 -5.00
CA ALA A 20 -15.41 52.81 -5.01
C ALA A 20 -14.99 52.22 -3.65
N ILE A 21 -15.40 52.84 -2.54
CA ILE A 21 -15.50 52.12 -1.26
C ILE A 21 -16.91 51.52 -1.24
N MET A 22 -17.08 50.49 -2.06
CA MET A 22 -18.22 49.58 -1.95
C MET A 22 -18.04 48.88 -0.60
N VAL A 23 -18.91 49.19 0.35
CA VAL A 23 -19.03 48.49 1.62
C VAL A 23 -19.40 47.05 1.30
N PHE A 24 -18.39 46.20 1.13
CA PHE A 24 -18.54 44.76 1.29
C PHE A 24 -18.83 44.55 2.77
N VAL A 25 -20.12 44.54 3.13
CA VAL A 25 -20.55 43.92 4.38
C VAL A 25 -20.24 42.44 4.21
N PRO A 26 -19.28 41.85 4.94
CA PRO A 26 -19.27 40.42 5.03
C PRO A 26 -20.52 40.09 5.84
N CYS A 27 -21.55 39.57 5.17
CA CYS A 27 -22.52 38.73 5.86
C CYS A 27 -21.70 37.60 6.48
N ALA A 28 -21.36 37.76 7.75
CA ALA A 28 -20.86 36.67 8.56
C ALA A 28 -22.00 35.67 8.64
N TYR A 29 -21.94 34.64 7.80
CA TYR A 29 -22.67 33.42 8.06
C TYR A 29 -22.08 32.84 9.34
N ALA A 30 -22.73 33.10 10.47
CA ALA A 30 -22.53 32.31 11.66
C ALA A 30 -23.03 30.89 11.33
N GLN A 31 -22.10 30.01 10.97
CA GLN A 31 -22.38 28.59 10.99
C GLN A 31 -22.51 28.21 12.46
N ILE A 32 -23.60 27.54 12.82
CA ILE A 32 -23.68 26.86 14.11
C ILE A 32 -22.57 25.82 14.09
N VAL A 33 -21.46 26.11 14.75
CA VAL A 33 -20.50 25.06 15.13
C VAL A 33 -21.30 24.18 16.09
N PRO A 34 -21.53 22.89 15.79
CA PRO A 34 -22.10 21.99 16.77
C PRO A 34 -21.30 22.14 18.05
N SER A 35 -21.94 22.45 19.17
CA SER A 35 -21.28 22.73 20.44
C SER A 35 -20.65 21.50 21.09
N ASP A 36 -20.39 20.46 20.32
CA ASP A 36 -19.51 19.37 20.67
C ASP A 36 -19.07 18.66 19.38
N PRO A 37 -17.90 18.96 18.78
CA PRO A 37 -17.27 17.99 17.91
C PRO A 37 -16.82 16.89 18.85
N LYS A 38 -17.70 15.92 19.15
CA LYS A 38 -17.24 14.66 19.72
C LYS A 38 -16.05 14.26 18.87
N PRO A 39 -14.82 14.17 19.42
CA PRO A 39 -13.64 13.94 18.61
C PRO A 39 -13.94 12.73 17.76
N THR A 40 -13.75 12.81 16.44
CA THR A 40 -13.91 11.63 15.60
C THR A 40 -12.94 10.60 16.13
N THR A 41 -13.47 9.65 16.90
CA THR A 41 -12.69 8.59 17.55
C THR A 41 -12.27 7.55 16.52
N SER A 42 -12.34 7.84 15.22
CA SER A 42 -12.02 6.95 14.12
C SER A 42 -10.93 7.55 13.26
N PHE A 43 -10.05 6.72 12.72
CA PHE A 43 -8.99 7.13 11.80
C PHE A 43 -8.94 6.20 10.59
N SER A 44 -8.39 6.73 9.49
CA SER A 44 -7.99 5.98 8.32
C SER A 44 -6.63 6.51 7.88
N MET A 45 -5.65 5.62 7.73
CA MET A 45 -4.29 5.98 7.32
C MET A 45 -3.83 5.08 6.18
N LEU A 46 -3.12 5.69 5.23
CA LEU A 46 -2.39 5.03 4.18
C LEU A 46 -0.93 5.49 4.25
N GLY A 47 0.02 4.56 4.16
CA GLY A 47 1.43 4.89 4.18
C GLY A 47 2.30 3.65 4.13
N TYR A 48 3.61 3.85 4.27
CA TYR A 48 4.56 2.74 4.29
C TYR A 48 4.73 2.14 5.68
N LEU A 49 4.95 0.82 5.74
CA LEU A 49 5.22 0.11 6.99
C LEU A 49 6.60 0.48 7.54
N GLN A 50 6.65 1.33 8.56
CA GLN A 50 7.92 1.79 9.13
C GLN A 50 8.46 0.82 10.18
N GLU A 51 7.59 0.33 11.07
CA GLU A 51 7.91 -0.65 12.12
C GLU A 51 6.76 -1.64 12.25
N LEU A 52 7.07 -2.91 12.55
CA LEU A 52 6.10 -3.94 12.92
C LEU A 52 6.65 -4.74 14.11
N LYS A 53 5.82 -4.99 15.11
CA LYS A 53 6.16 -5.78 16.31
C LYS A 53 5.02 -6.72 16.67
N VAL A 54 5.38 -7.90 17.17
CA VAL A 54 4.49 -8.86 17.82
C VAL A 54 4.84 -8.92 19.30
N ASP A 55 3.84 -8.92 20.19
CA ASP A 55 4.08 -8.84 21.63
C ASP A 55 4.46 -10.20 22.23
N HIS A 56 3.72 -11.26 21.84
CA HIS A 56 3.91 -12.63 22.31
C HIS A 56 4.06 -13.58 21.12
N PRO A 57 5.29 -13.76 20.59
CA PRO A 57 5.52 -14.56 19.39
C PRO A 57 5.22 -16.04 19.61
N ASP A 58 5.06 -16.52 20.85
CA ASP A 58 4.61 -17.86 21.21
C ASP A 58 3.08 -18.04 21.08
N GLN A 59 2.30 -16.96 21.06
CA GLN A 59 0.84 -16.99 21.02
C GLN A 59 0.30 -16.74 19.60
N PRO A 60 -0.43 -17.67 18.96
CA PRO A 60 -0.88 -17.52 17.58
C PRO A 60 -1.74 -16.27 17.31
N LEU A 61 -2.57 -15.84 18.27
CA LEU A 61 -3.48 -14.70 18.12
C LEU A 61 -2.98 -13.45 18.85
N SER A 62 -1.66 -13.35 19.05
CA SER A 62 -1.03 -12.25 19.80
C SER A 62 -1.38 -10.87 19.23
N SER A 63 -1.37 -9.88 20.11
CA SER A 63 -1.37 -8.48 19.75
C SER A 63 -0.01 -8.05 19.19
N GLY A 64 0.02 -6.82 18.70
CA GLY A 64 1.27 -6.19 18.32
C GLY A 64 1.10 -4.70 18.11
N SER A 65 2.08 -4.12 17.43
CA SER A 65 1.98 -2.73 17.00
C SER A 65 2.69 -2.51 15.67
N MET A 66 2.27 -1.47 14.97
CA MET A 66 2.96 -0.99 13.78
C MET A 66 3.11 0.52 13.81
N VAL A 67 4.05 1.03 13.03
CA VAL A 67 4.23 2.47 12.84
C VAL A 67 4.04 2.79 11.37
N ILE A 68 3.16 3.76 11.12
CA ILE A 68 2.84 4.29 9.78
C ILE A 68 2.84 5.81 9.90
N ASN A 69 3.53 6.50 8.99
CA ASN A 69 3.65 7.97 9.00
C ASN A 69 4.08 8.55 10.37
N GLY A 70 4.90 7.82 11.13
CA GLY A 70 5.35 8.20 12.47
C GLY A 70 4.32 7.94 13.59
N VAL A 71 3.11 7.49 13.27
CA VAL A 71 2.05 7.18 14.24
C VAL A 71 2.11 5.70 14.61
N ARG A 72 2.22 5.42 15.92
CA ARG A 72 2.11 4.06 16.44
C ARG A 72 0.64 3.65 16.52
N VAL A 73 0.32 2.54 15.86
CA VAL A 73 -1.00 1.90 15.89
C VAL A 73 -0.89 0.56 16.61
N ILE A 74 -1.81 0.33 17.53
CA ILE A 74 -1.97 -0.93 18.26
C ILE A 74 -2.77 -1.89 17.39
N LEU A 75 -2.26 -3.10 17.27
CA LEU A 75 -2.92 -4.23 16.62
C LEU A 75 -3.50 -5.12 17.74
N PRO A 76 -4.83 -5.15 17.92
CA PRO A 76 -5.44 -6.01 18.94
C PRO A 76 -5.13 -7.48 18.71
N ALA A 77 -5.17 -8.26 19.79
CA ALA A 77 -5.18 -9.72 19.70
C ALA A 77 -6.37 -10.18 18.83
N ASN A 78 -6.18 -11.26 18.07
CA ASN A 78 -7.14 -11.80 17.10
C ASN A 78 -7.44 -10.91 15.88
N LEU A 79 -6.72 -9.80 15.68
CA LEU A 79 -6.85 -9.01 14.46
C LEU A 79 -6.38 -9.83 13.25
N LEU A 80 -7.21 -9.90 12.22
CA LEU A 80 -6.84 -10.44 10.91
C LEU A 80 -6.39 -9.31 10.01
N ILE A 81 -5.19 -9.45 9.46
CA ILE A 81 -4.57 -8.54 8.51
C ILE A 81 -4.84 -9.07 7.11
N LYS A 82 -5.41 -8.24 6.25
CA LYS A 82 -5.65 -8.55 4.86
C LYS A 82 -4.32 -8.51 4.09
N MET A 83 -3.97 -9.62 3.48
CA MET A 83 -2.94 -9.72 2.45
C MET A 83 -3.63 -9.86 1.08
N PRO A 84 -2.90 -9.77 -0.05
CA PRO A 84 -3.55 -9.83 -1.37
C PRO A 84 -4.37 -11.11 -1.64
N GLY A 85 -3.97 -12.25 -1.09
CA GLY A 85 -4.63 -13.55 -1.32
C GLY A 85 -5.00 -14.33 -0.06
N GLN A 86 -4.89 -13.72 1.13
CA GLN A 86 -5.16 -14.42 2.40
C GLN A 86 -5.34 -13.43 3.55
N TYR A 87 -5.77 -13.94 4.70
CA TYR A 87 -5.78 -13.21 5.95
C TYR A 87 -4.79 -13.85 6.91
N LEU A 88 -3.94 -13.02 7.50
CA LEU A 88 -2.90 -13.45 8.43
C LEU A 88 -3.08 -12.78 9.78
N THR A 89 -2.74 -13.46 10.85
CA THR A 89 -2.62 -12.83 12.17
C THR A 89 -1.35 -11.99 12.24
N VAL A 90 -1.21 -11.15 13.26
CA VAL A 90 0.06 -10.45 13.53
C VAL A 90 1.19 -11.45 13.65
N ASN A 91 0.97 -12.58 14.33
CA ASN A 91 2.00 -13.60 14.54
C ASN A 91 2.43 -14.28 13.24
N ASP A 92 1.49 -14.59 12.34
CA ASP A 92 1.80 -15.22 11.05
C ASP A 92 2.70 -14.34 10.18
N LEU A 93 2.67 -13.00 10.35
CA LEU A 93 3.59 -12.10 9.65
C LEU A 93 5.06 -12.26 10.06
N PHE A 94 5.33 -12.92 11.19
CA PHE A 94 6.68 -13.16 11.72
C PHE A 94 7.12 -14.62 11.54
N ARG A 95 6.34 -15.45 10.85
CA ARG A 95 6.56 -16.89 10.70
C ARG A 95 6.40 -17.31 9.23
N GLY A 96 6.90 -18.50 8.91
CA GLY A 96 6.73 -19.13 7.59
C GLY A 96 7.84 -18.81 6.57
N PRO A 97 7.84 -19.49 5.42
CA PRO A 97 8.87 -19.34 4.39
C PRO A 97 8.69 -18.01 3.64
N HIS A 98 9.38 -16.98 4.09
CA HIS A 98 9.47 -15.71 3.37
C HIS A 98 10.93 -15.36 3.08
N PRO A 99 11.20 -14.60 2.01
CA PRO A 99 12.55 -14.18 1.66
C PRO A 99 13.17 -13.50 2.88
N ASP A 100 14.31 -14.05 3.29
CA ASP A 100 15.17 -13.58 4.37
C ASP A 100 14.89 -14.05 5.81
N LEU A 101 14.35 -15.27 5.97
CA LEU A 101 14.21 -15.87 7.30
C LEU A 101 14.85 -17.26 7.46
N ASN A 102 16.11 -17.25 7.90
CA ASN A 102 16.56 -18.23 8.88
C ASN A 102 15.77 -17.98 10.18
N LEU A 103 14.56 -18.54 10.26
CA LEU A 103 13.55 -18.35 11.32
C LEU A 103 13.90 -18.86 12.72
N ASN A 104 15.11 -19.39 12.92
CA ASN A 104 15.55 -19.92 14.21
C ASN A 104 16.19 -18.83 15.09
N ILE A 105 15.59 -17.64 15.20
CA ILE A 105 16.08 -16.57 16.10
C ILE A 105 14.99 -16.28 17.15
N PRO A 106 15.13 -16.81 18.39
CA PRO A 106 14.16 -16.63 19.48
C PRO A 106 14.06 -15.20 20.02
N GLU A 107 15.01 -14.30 19.69
CA GLU A 107 15.24 -13.09 20.49
C GLU A 107 14.85 -11.77 19.83
N ASN A 108 14.41 -11.77 18.57
CA ASN A 108 13.74 -10.64 17.91
C ASN A 108 13.25 -11.09 16.51
N PRO A 109 12.01 -11.56 16.36
CA PRO A 109 11.54 -11.95 15.04
C PRO A 109 11.41 -10.68 14.19
N SER A 110 12.18 -10.63 13.10
CA SER A 110 12.09 -9.60 12.07
C SER A 110 11.09 -10.08 11.03
N SER A 111 10.06 -9.30 10.72
CA SER A 111 9.06 -9.71 9.72
C SER A 111 9.61 -9.69 8.28
N GLY A 112 10.63 -8.89 8.01
CA GLY A 112 11.11 -8.58 6.66
C GLY A 112 10.18 -7.64 5.88
N LEU A 113 9.11 -7.14 6.51
CA LEU A 113 8.13 -6.23 5.89
C LEU A 113 8.35 -4.77 6.28
N ALA A 114 8.88 -4.51 7.48
CA ALA A 114 9.01 -3.16 7.97
C ALA A 114 10.33 -2.52 7.54
N LEU A 115 10.34 -1.20 7.34
CA LEU A 115 11.57 -0.48 7.00
C LEU A 115 12.61 -0.49 8.14
N SER A 116 12.16 -0.69 9.38
CA SER A 116 13.03 -0.84 10.56
C SER A 116 13.59 -2.25 10.75
N ASP A 117 13.16 -3.23 9.95
CA ASP A 117 13.62 -4.61 10.07
C ASP A 117 15.11 -4.73 9.72
N LYS A 118 15.82 -5.64 10.41
CA LYS A 118 17.24 -5.90 10.13
C LYS A 118 17.46 -6.24 8.67
N ASN A 119 16.60 -7.11 8.16
CA ASN A 119 16.47 -7.45 6.76
C ASN A 119 15.31 -6.64 6.19
N LYS A 120 15.56 -5.36 5.90
CA LYS A 120 14.55 -4.44 5.36
C LYS A 120 14.12 -4.88 3.95
N PRO A 121 12.86 -4.62 3.56
CA PRO A 121 12.42 -4.96 2.21
C PRO A 121 13.11 -4.09 1.15
N ALA A 122 13.31 -4.67 -0.03
CA ALA A 122 13.90 -3.96 -1.17
C ALA A 122 12.98 -2.83 -1.68
N ILE A 123 11.67 -3.00 -1.56
CA ILE A 123 10.64 -2.02 -1.90
C ILE A 123 9.73 -1.87 -0.67
N PRO A 124 9.40 -0.64 -0.24
CA PRO A 124 8.48 -0.44 0.88
C PRO A 124 7.10 -1.04 0.63
N PHE A 125 6.53 -1.70 1.64
CA PHE A 125 5.16 -2.18 1.60
C PHE A 125 4.19 -1.08 2.01
N GLU A 126 3.07 -1.01 1.30
CA GLU A 126 1.97 -0.09 1.57
C GLU A 126 1.04 -0.72 2.60
N VAL A 127 0.56 0.09 3.53
CA VAL A 127 -0.35 -0.32 4.59
C VAL A 127 -1.51 0.65 4.67
N GLN A 128 -2.71 0.09 4.58
CA GLN A 128 -3.95 0.80 4.88
C GLN A 128 -4.47 0.33 6.24
N VAL A 129 -4.75 1.27 7.13
CA VAL A 129 -5.29 0.97 8.46
C VAL A 129 -6.51 1.83 8.73
N ILE A 130 -7.57 1.18 9.19
CA ILE A 130 -8.79 1.82 9.67
C ILE A 130 -8.99 1.39 11.11
N GLY A 131 -9.35 2.32 11.99
CA GLY A 131 -9.50 2.00 13.39
C GLY A 131 -10.08 3.14 14.20
N ASN A 132 -9.99 2.99 15.52
CA ASN A 132 -10.46 3.97 16.48
C ASN A 132 -9.35 4.49 17.39
N MET A 133 -9.48 5.75 17.80
CA MET A 133 -8.66 6.36 18.84
C MET A 133 -9.36 6.22 20.19
N VAL A 134 -8.71 5.56 21.14
CA VAL A 134 -9.21 5.34 22.51
C VAL A 134 -8.13 5.82 23.48
N ASP A 135 -8.46 6.78 24.36
CA ASP A 135 -7.53 7.37 25.33
C ASP A 135 -6.21 7.85 24.69
N GLY A 136 -6.31 8.46 23.51
CA GLY A 136 -5.17 8.97 22.76
C GLY A 136 -4.34 7.90 22.02
N LYS A 137 -4.76 6.63 22.06
CA LYS A 137 -4.08 5.51 21.37
C LYS A 137 -4.83 5.13 20.11
N TYR A 138 -4.09 4.94 19.01
CA TYR A 138 -4.64 4.44 17.76
C TYR A 138 -4.77 2.92 17.85
N ILE A 139 -5.98 2.40 17.72
CA ILE A 139 -6.28 0.96 17.77
C ILE A 139 -6.88 0.55 16.43
N ALA A 140 -6.22 -0.36 15.72
CA ALA A 140 -6.68 -0.86 14.44
C ALA A 140 -7.94 -1.73 14.60
N GLY A 141 -8.93 -1.50 13.74
CA GLY A 141 -10.05 -2.42 13.52
C GLY A 141 -9.91 -3.21 12.22
N TRP A 142 -9.13 -2.71 11.27
CA TRP A 142 -8.83 -3.36 10.01
C TRP A 142 -7.47 -2.89 9.48
N VAL A 143 -6.72 -3.81 8.89
CA VAL A 143 -5.39 -3.56 8.29
C VAL A 143 -5.30 -4.32 6.97
N SER A 144 -4.76 -3.68 5.94
CA SER A 144 -4.34 -4.32 4.69
C SER A 144 -2.89 -3.98 4.39
N ILE A 145 -2.11 -4.97 3.95
CA ILE A 145 -0.71 -4.81 3.56
C ILE A 145 -0.55 -5.30 2.12
N SER A 146 0.11 -4.51 1.27
CA SER A 146 0.31 -4.83 -0.15
C SER A 146 1.64 -4.32 -0.71
N GLN A 147 2.06 -4.91 -1.83
CA GLN A 147 3.17 -4.41 -2.64
C GLN A 147 2.62 -3.45 -3.68
N GLN A 148 2.48 -2.17 -3.29
CA GLN A 148 2.08 -1.06 -4.17
C GLN A 148 0.76 -1.33 -4.91
N ASP A 149 -0.36 -0.84 -4.37
CA ASP A 149 -1.71 -1.12 -4.88
C ASP A 149 -1.98 -0.60 -6.31
N LEU A 150 -1.08 0.21 -6.87
CA LEU A 150 -1.23 0.92 -8.15
C LEU A 150 -0.21 0.50 -9.23
N ASN A 151 0.34 -0.70 -9.17
CA ASN A 151 1.14 -1.24 -10.27
C ASN A 151 0.24 -1.84 -11.37
N ILE A 152 -0.27 -0.99 -12.25
CA ILE A 152 -1.02 -1.41 -13.44
C ILE A 152 -0.08 -1.41 -14.64
N GLY A 153 0.00 -2.56 -15.32
CA GLY A 153 0.71 -2.72 -16.58
C GLY A 153 -0.15 -3.46 -17.59
N ALA A 154 -0.08 -3.07 -18.86
CA ALA A 154 -0.76 -3.73 -19.96
C ALA A 154 0.20 -3.89 -21.14
N GLY A 155 -0.06 -4.91 -21.95
CA GLY A 155 0.73 -5.19 -23.15
C GLY A 155 0.27 -6.48 -23.81
N PHE A 156 0.99 -6.88 -24.86
CA PHE A 156 0.72 -8.11 -25.60
C PHE A 156 1.58 -9.25 -25.08
N ILE A 157 1.03 -10.46 -25.05
CA ILE A 157 1.79 -11.67 -24.76
C ILE A 157 2.75 -11.91 -25.92
N CYS A 158 4.06 -11.85 -25.63
CA CYS A 158 5.10 -12.09 -26.62
C CYS A 158 5.49 -13.56 -26.68
N ASP A 159 5.64 -14.20 -25.52
CA ASP A 159 6.02 -15.60 -25.38
C ASP A 159 5.65 -16.11 -23.98
N ILE A 160 5.65 -17.43 -23.81
CA ILE A 160 5.52 -18.10 -22.51
C ILE A 160 6.79 -18.91 -22.28
N ASP A 161 7.59 -18.50 -21.29
CA ASP A 161 8.75 -19.27 -20.87
C ASP A 161 8.31 -20.40 -19.95
N TYR A 162 7.98 -21.55 -20.54
CA TYR A 162 7.58 -22.76 -19.81
C TYR A 162 8.66 -23.29 -18.87
N SER A 163 9.94 -23.00 -19.14
CA SER A 163 11.04 -23.47 -18.29
C SER A 163 11.07 -22.71 -16.97
N LYS A 164 10.80 -21.40 -17.02
CA LYS A 164 10.78 -20.50 -15.86
C LYS A 164 9.38 -20.32 -15.25
N GLY A 165 8.32 -20.65 -15.99
CA GLY A 165 6.94 -20.38 -15.62
C GLY A 165 6.59 -18.89 -15.71
N GLU A 166 7.09 -18.20 -16.74
CA GLU A 166 6.92 -16.75 -16.94
C GLU A 166 6.03 -16.47 -18.14
N LEU A 167 5.17 -15.47 -18.00
CA LEU A 167 4.48 -14.84 -19.11
C LEU A 167 5.28 -13.59 -19.51
N LEU A 168 5.70 -13.50 -20.77
CA LEU A 168 6.47 -12.37 -21.28
C LEU A 168 5.52 -11.38 -21.97
N ILE A 169 5.47 -10.15 -21.45
CA ILE A 169 4.59 -9.08 -21.92
C ILE A 169 5.41 -7.96 -22.54
N GLY A 170 5.00 -7.46 -23.71
CA GLY A 170 5.65 -6.33 -24.36
C GLY A 170 4.69 -5.45 -25.17
N ASP A 171 5.26 -4.58 -25.99
CA ASP A 171 4.53 -3.58 -26.80
C ASP A 171 3.81 -4.17 -28.01
N LYS A 172 4.22 -5.36 -28.46
CA LYS A 172 3.62 -6.10 -29.58
C LYS A 172 3.72 -7.62 -29.38
N ALA A 173 2.85 -8.37 -30.03
CA ALA A 173 2.96 -9.83 -30.07
C ALA A 173 4.31 -10.24 -30.73
N GLY A 174 4.96 -11.28 -30.19
CA GLY A 174 6.26 -11.74 -30.66
C GLY A 174 7.42 -10.77 -30.40
N CYS A 175 7.31 -9.87 -29.41
CA CYS A 175 8.44 -9.03 -29.00
C CYS A 175 9.64 -9.85 -28.51
N GLY A 176 10.84 -9.25 -28.57
CA GLY A 176 12.07 -9.91 -28.12
C GLY A 176 12.08 -10.15 -26.61
N LYS A 177 12.53 -11.34 -26.17
CA LYS A 177 12.56 -11.74 -24.74
C LYS A 177 13.36 -10.79 -23.83
N ALA A 178 14.28 -10.01 -24.39
CA ALA A 178 15.11 -9.07 -23.66
C ALA A 178 14.36 -7.78 -23.27
N GLU A 179 13.32 -7.43 -24.01
CA GLU A 179 12.54 -6.18 -23.85
C GLU A 179 11.22 -6.42 -23.11
N ALA A 180 10.84 -7.67 -22.89
CA ALA A 180 9.59 -8.05 -22.27
C ALA A 180 9.61 -7.95 -20.73
N ALA A 181 8.53 -7.43 -20.17
CA ALA A 181 8.21 -7.57 -18.76
C ALA A 181 7.93 -9.04 -18.42
N ARG A 182 8.46 -9.51 -17.30
CA ARG A 182 8.32 -10.89 -16.83
C ARG A 182 7.25 -10.98 -15.76
N VAL A 183 6.13 -11.61 -16.08
CA VAL A 183 5.06 -11.85 -15.12
C VAL A 183 5.19 -13.27 -14.57
N ARG A 184 5.21 -13.36 -13.23
CA ARG A 184 5.22 -14.63 -12.47
C ARG A 184 4.12 -14.56 -11.42
N ILE A 185 3.37 -15.65 -11.28
CA ILE A 185 2.37 -15.78 -10.20
C ILE A 185 3.07 -16.33 -8.96
N ASN A 186 2.88 -15.71 -7.81
CA ASN A 186 3.31 -16.28 -6.54
C ASN A 186 2.36 -17.40 -6.13
N ASP A 187 2.76 -18.65 -6.35
CA ASP A 187 1.89 -19.82 -6.27
C ASP A 187 2.65 -21.01 -5.64
N PRO A 188 2.63 -21.11 -4.30
CA PRO A 188 3.34 -22.14 -3.55
C PRO A 188 2.91 -23.56 -3.91
N ALA A 189 1.63 -23.75 -4.27
CA ALA A 189 1.07 -25.06 -4.61
C ALA A 189 1.11 -25.39 -6.11
N GLY A 190 1.29 -24.39 -6.98
CA GLY A 190 1.24 -24.56 -8.42
C GLY A 190 -0.19 -24.76 -8.96
N ARG A 191 -1.20 -24.11 -8.39
CA ARG A 191 -2.59 -24.17 -8.89
C ARG A 191 -2.79 -23.35 -10.18
N TYR A 192 -2.21 -22.16 -10.23
CA TYR A 192 -2.36 -21.17 -11.31
C TYR A 192 -1.14 -21.07 -12.22
N GLY A 193 -0.04 -21.74 -11.89
CA GLY A 193 1.15 -21.77 -12.72
C GLY A 193 2.13 -22.85 -12.27
N LYS A 194 3.39 -22.68 -12.67
CA LYS A 194 4.49 -23.52 -12.15
C LYS A 194 4.58 -23.35 -10.62
N LYS A 195 4.84 -24.41 -9.86
CA LYS A 195 4.99 -24.32 -8.41
C LYS A 195 6.18 -23.43 -8.05
N ASN A 196 6.12 -22.63 -6.98
CA ASN A 196 7.24 -21.77 -6.57
C ASN A 196 8.55 -22.54 -6.42
N SER A 197 8.54 -23.75 -5.85
CA SER A 197 9.73 -24.61 -5.72
C SER A 197 10.38 -24.97 -7.06
N ASP A 198 9.63 -24.93 -8.16
CA ASP A 198 10.08 -25.35 -9.48
C ASP A 198 10.43 -24.14 -10.36
N LYS A 199 10.16 -22.91 -9.89
CA LYS A 199 10.51 -21.66 -10.58
C LYS A 199 11.96 -21.27 -10.28
N VAL A 200 12.67 -20.80 -11.29
CA VAL A 200 13.98 -20.18 -11.09
C VAL A 200 13.83 -18.94 -10.21
N GLY A 201 14.51 -18.93 -9.07
CA GLY A 201 14.40 -17.88 -8.06
C GLY A 201 13.07 -17.87 -7.29
N GLY A 202 12.25 -18.92 -7.39
CA GLY A 202 10.95 -18.98 -6.71
C GLY A 202 11.03 -19.07 -5.19
N ALA A 203 12.18 -19.47 -4.63
CA ALA A 203 12.44 -19.41 -3.18
C ALA A 203 12.48 -17.98 -2.63
N ALA A 204 12.63 -16.96 -3.49
CA ALA A 204 12.57 -15.56 -3.10
C ALA A 204 11.13 -15.01 -3.03
N PHE A 205 10.13 -15.83 -3.37
CA PHE A 205 8.73 -15.38 -3.31
C PHE A 205 8.23 -15.46 -1.87
N ASP A 206 7.62 -14.38 -1.42
CA ASP A 206 7.06 -14.28 -0.07
C ASP A 206 5.68 -14.93 -0.03
N GLU A 207 5.54 -16.06 0.66
CA GLU A 207 4.26 -16.79 0.70
C GLU A 207 3.11 -15.98 1.28
N ARG A 208 3.37 -14.92 2.06
CA ARG A 208 2.33 -14.02 2.57
C ARG A 208 1.59 -13.28 1.45
N PHE A 209 2.25 -13.11 0.30
CA PHE A 209 1.71 -12.50 -0.92
C PHE A 209 1.36 -13.55 -1.99
N SER A 210 1.12 -14.79 -1.59
CA SER A 210 0.72 -15.85 -2.52
C SER A 210 -0.71 -15.65 -3.04
N ALA A 211 -0.96 -16.17 -4.23
CA ALA A 211 -2.29 -16.27 -4.79
C ALA A 211 -3.14 -17.22 -3.94
N ASP A 212 -4.38 -16.81 -3.69
CA ASP A 212 -5.36 -17.61 -2.95
C ASP A 212 -5.69 -18.89 -3.73
N PRO A 213 -5.37 -20.09 -3.23
CA PRO A 213 -5.75 -21.33 -3.90
C PRO A 213 -7.26 -21.57 -3.87
N GLY A 214 -7.97 -21.15 -2.81
CA GLY A 214 -9.40 -21.40 -2.64
C GLY A 214 -10.29 -20.59 -3.58
N ASN A 215 -9.76 -19.52 -4.17
CA ASN A 215 -10.47 -18.59 -5.05
C ASN A 215 -9.81 -18.53 -6.44
N ALA A 216 -10.37 -17.81 -7.40
CA ALA A 216 -9.76 -17.60 -8.72
C ALA A 216 -9.24 -16.16 -8.86
N PRO A 217 -8.13 -15.77 -8.19
CA PRO A 217 -7.67 -14.38 -8.17
C PRO A 217 -7.02 -13.96 -9.49
N ILE A 218 -6.68 -14.92 -10.36
CA ILE A 218 -6.13 -14.65 -11.70
C ILE A 218 -7.22 -14.88 -12.72
N VAL A 219 -7.62 -13.81 -13.40
CA VAL A 219 -8.72 -13.81 -14.35
C VAL A 219 -8.37 -13.01 -15.60
N SER A 220 -9.07 -13.30 -16.69
CA SER A 220 -9.10 -12.44 -17.88
C SER A 220 -9.96 -11.19 -17.61
N GLU A 221 -9.89 -10.20 -18.49
CA GLU A 221 -10.74 -9.01 -18.43
C GLU A 221 -12.25 -9.36 -18.41
N THR A 222 -12.63 -10.48 -19.02
CA THR A 222 -14.02 -10.98 -19.04
C THR A 222 -14.38 -11.81 -17.80
N GLY A 223 -13.47 -11.97 -16.84
CA GLY A 223 -13.70 -12.66 -15.57
C GLY A 223 -13.49 -14.17 -15.59
N PHE A 224 -13.13 -14.77 -16.74
CA PHE A 224 -12.79 -16.20 -16.77
C PHE A 224 -11.48 -16.46 -16.00
N PRO A 225 -11.42 -17.49 -15.14
CA PRO A 225 -10.19 -17.89 -14.46
C PRO A 225 -9.06 -18.20 -15.44
N MET A 226 -7.87 -17.70 -15.14
CA MET A 226 -6.68 -17.86 -15.99
C MET A 226 -5.53 -18.45 -15.19
N CYS A 227 -4.61 -19.08 -15.92
CA CYS A 227 -3.36 -19.65 -15.41
C CYS A 227 -2.21 -19.33 -16.36
N ILE A 228 -0.96 -19.31 -15.88
CA ILE A 228 0.20 -19.38 -16.76
C ILE A 228 0.36 -20.83 -17.25
N PRO A 229 0.30 -21.09 -18.57
CA PRO A 229 0.42 -22.43 -19.12
C PRO A 229 1.71 -23.14 -18.68
N ARG A 230 1.60 -24.45 -18.45
CA ARG A 230 2.71 -25.33 -18.10
C ARG A 230 2.85 -26.39 -19.18
N ARG A 231 4.09 -26.72 -19.57
CA ARG A 231 4.34 -27.97 -20.28
C ARG A 231 4.48 -29.07 -19.26
N THR A 232 3.57 -30.04 -19.28
CA THR A 232 3.83 -31.35 -18.71
C THR A 232 4.80 -32.08 -19.62
N THR A 233 5.95 -32.52 -19.10
CA THR A 233 6.76 -33.54 -19.76
C THR A 233 5.95 -34.83 -19.77
N GLY A 234 5.15 -35.05 -20.81
CA GLY A 234 4.36 -36.29 -20.98
C GLY A 234 2.98 -36.07 -21.59
N LYS A 235 2.94 -35.87 -22.90
CA LYS A 235 2.21 -36.68 -23.89
C LYS A 235 2.69 -36.29 -25.28
#